data_AF-L7F6I5-F1
#
_entry.id   AF-L7F6I5-F1
#
_cell.length_a   1.000
_cell.length_b   1.000
_cell.length_c   1.000
_cell.angle_alpha   90.00
_cell.angle_beta   90.00
_cell.angle_gamma   90.00
#
_symmetry.space_group_name_H-M   'P 1'
#
loop_
_entity.id
_entity.type
_entity.pdbx_description
1 polymer ?
#
loop_
_entity_poly.entity_id
_entity_poly.type
_entity_poly.pdbx_seq_one_letter_code
_entity_poly.pdbx_strand_id
1 'polypeptide(L)'
;MYWLVIALCGVVGTTFLRFAGRSWREGISYAYRMRFVPYPEDFRTGIERAFGMLGVFHWVAALLMATVLLTPGSLTAWEAGLLGMLLVALLTSVALTLSIIWFNRPRFLVAPHMRAQRGTVKARGAGRGSC
;
A
#
# COMPACT_ATOMS: atom_id res chain seq x y z
N MET A 1 7.70 22.98 -8.47
CA MET A 1 7.41 22.33 -7.17
C MET A 1 6.69 20.99 -7.33
N TYR A 2 5.57 20.91 -8.06
CA TYR A 2 4.80 19.67 -8.22
C TYR A 2 5.58 18.47 -8.80
N TRP A 3 6.49 18.71 -9.75
CA TRP A 3 7.35 17.65 -10.32
C TRP A 3 8.24 16.96 -9.29
N LEU A 4 8.71 17.67 -8.27
CA LEU A 4 9.49 17.08 -7.18
C LEU A 4 8.63 16.14 -6.34
N VAL A 5 7.38 16.50 -6.08
CA VAL A 5 6.42 15.65 -5.35
C VAL A 5 6.10 14.39 -6.15
N ILE A 6 5.87 14.52 -7.46
CA ILE A 6 5.63 13.38 -8.36
C ILE A 6 6.83 12.44 -8.37
N ALA A 7 8.04 12.99 -8.53
CA ALA A 7 9.27 12.20 -8.51
C ALA A 7 9.48 11.50 -7.15
N LEU A 8 9.24 12.21 -6.04
CA LEU A 8 9.32 11.64 -4.70
C LEU A 8 8.33 10.48 -4.53
N CYS A 9 7.07 10.65 -4.96
CA CYS A 9 6.09 9.56 -4.97
C CYS A 9 6.57 8.36 -5.79
N GLY A 10 7.13 8.58 -6.99
CA GLY A 10 7.72 7.51 -7.80
C GLY A 10 8.87 6.77 -7.12
N VAL A 11 9.78 7.50 -6.46
CA VAL A 11 10.92 6.93 -5.72
C VAL A 11 10.44 6.12 -4.52
N VAL A 12 9.53 6.67 -3.71
CA VAL A 12 8.94 5.98 -2.55
C VAL A 12 8.18 4.74 -2.99
N GLY A 13 7.35 4.86 -4.04
CA GLY A 13 6.61 3.74 -4.62
C GLY A 13 7.53 2.62 -5.09
N THR A 14 8.59 2.96 -5.82
CA THR A 14 9.60 1.99 -6.29
C THR A 14 10.33 1.32 -5.12
N THR A 15 10.66 2.08 -4.08
CA THR A 15 11.33 1.55 -2.88
C THR A 15 10.44 0.51 -2.19
N PHE A 16 9.16 0.81 -2.00
CA PHE A 16 8.20 -0.13 -1.43
C PHE A 16 8.00 -1.37 -2.29
N LEU A 17 7.88 -1.24 -3.61
CA LEU A 17 7.77 -2.39 -4.52
C LEU A 17 9.03 -3.27 -4.47
N ARG A 18 10.22 -2.68 -4.37
CA ARG A 18 11.48 -3.42 -4.18
C ARG A 18 11.50 -4.16 -2.85
N PHE A 19 11.10 -3.53 -1.76
CA PHE A 19 11.01 -4.19 -0.46
C PHE A 19 9.99 -5.33 -0.47
N ALA A 20 8.82 -5.12 -1.07
CA ALA A 20 7.82 -6.16 -1.25
C ALA A 20 8.35 -7.33 -2.08
N GLY A 21 9.00 -7.06 -3.22
CA GLY A 21 9.59 -8.08 -4.08
C GLY A 21 10.69 -8.89 -3.37
N ARG A 22 11.57 -8.22 -2.61
CA ARG A 22 12.59 -8.90 -1.79
C ARG A 22 11.96 -9.71 -0.66
N SER A 23 10.96 -9.17 0.03
CA SER A 23 10.23 -9.90 1.06
C SER A 23 9.58 -11.17 0.49
N TRP A 24 8.97 -11.07 -0.70
CA TRP A 24 8.35 -12.20 -1.39
C TRP A 24 9.34 -13.28 -1.83
N ARG A 25 10.52 -12.88 -2.34
CA ARG A 25 11.52 -13.81 -2.90
C ARG A 25 12.47 -14.38 -1.85
N GLU A 26 12.93 -13.54 -0.93
CA GLU A 26 13.99 -13.85 0.04
C GLU A 26 13.45 -14.15 1.45
N GLY A 27 12.15 -13.95 1.70
CA GLY A 27 11.56 -14.17 3.03
C GLY A 27 12.02 -13.16 4.10
N ILE A 28 12.57 -12.02 3.67
CA ILE A 28 13.11 -11.01 4.58
C ILE A 28 11.97 -10.27 5.29
N SER A 29 12.11 -10.16 6.61
CA SER A 29 11.32 -9.24 7.43
C SER A 29 12.03 -7.90 7.63
N TYR A 30 11.26 -6.82 7.57
CA TYR A 30 11.69 -5.45 7.75
C TYR A 30 11.29 -4.85 9.11
N ALA A 31 10.78 -5.66 10.03
CA ALA A 31 10.38 -5.23 11.38
C ALA A 31 11.46 -4.40 12.09
N TYR A 32 12.73 -4.82 11.98
CA TYR A 32 13.86 -4.09 12.56
C TYR A 32 14.04 -2.68 11.97
N ARG A 33 13.84 -2.51 10.65
CA ARG A 33 13.96 -1.20 10.00
C ARG A 33 12.81 -0.26 10.38
N MET A 34 11.66 -0.81 10.76
CA MET A 34 10.52 -0.04 11.26
C MET A 34 10.56 0.22 12.78
N ARG A 35 11.65 -0.15 13.48
CA ARG A 35 11.73 0.05 14.94
C ARG A 35 11.57 1.50 15.38
N PHE A 36 12.02 2.44 14.55
CA PHE A 36 12.01 3.88 14.84
C PHE A 36 10.70 4.57 14.45
N VAL A 37 9.80 3.86 13.78
CA VAL A 37 8.49 4.40 13.44
C VAL A 37 7.63 4.36 14.71
N PRO A 38 7.04 5.48 15.16
CA PRO A 38 6.31 5.58 16.43
C PRO A 38 4.89 4.98 16.32
N TYR A 39 4.79 3.74 15.86
CA TYR A 39 3.55 2.97 15.78
C TYR A 39 3.63 1.69 16.62
N PRO A 40 2.49 1.14 17.05
CA PRO A 40 2.45 -0.19 17.66
C PRO A 40 3.09 -1.26 16.75
N GLU A 41 3.69 -2.28 17.34
CA GLU A 41 4.38 -3.36 16.61
C GLU A 41 3.43 -4.10 15.64
N ASP A 42 2.19 -4.36 16.08
CA ASP A 42 1.15 -4.96 15.23
C ASP A 42 0.90 -4.10 13.98
N PHE A 43 0.87 -2.77 14.13
CA PHE A 43 0.63 -1.84 13.02
C PHE A 43 1.81 -1.77 12.06
N ARG A 44 3.05 -1.78 12.59
CA ARG A 44 4.28 -1.86 11.78
C ARG A 44 4.33 -3.13 10.94
N THR A 45 3.96 -4.27 11.54
CA THR A 45 3.83 -5.54 10.83
C THR A 45 2.71 -5.49 9.76
N GLY A 46 1.61 -4.80 10.06
CA GLY A 46 0.58 -4.47 9.08
C GLY A 46 1.11 -3.69 7.87
N ILE A 47 1.88 -2.64 8.12
CA ILE A 47 2.52 -1.82 7.08
C ILE A 47 3.46 -2.66 6.22
N GLU A 48 4.26 -3.53 6.84
CA GLU A 48 5.22 -4.40 6.14
C GLU A 48 4.51 -5.29 5.11
N ARG A 49 3.42 -5.92 5.53
CA ARG A 49 2.58 -6.74 4.65
C ARG A 49 1.99 -5.93 3.50
N ALA A 50 1.71 -4.66 3.74
CA ALA A 50 1.12 -3.75 2.77
C ALA A 50 2.14 -3.05 1.87
N PHE A 51 3.45 -3.29 2.00
CA PHE A 51 4.48 -2.63 1.16
C PHE A 51 4.19 -2.73 -0.33
N GLY A 52 3.74 -3.88 -0.83
CA GLY A 52 3.40 -4.01 -2.25
C GLY A 52 2.31 -3.02 -2.66
N MET A 53 1.23 -2.95 -1.89
CA MET A 53 0.09 -2.08 -2.19
C MET A 53 0.39 -0.60 -1.93
N LEU A 54 1.19 -0.28 -0.91
CA LEU A 54 1.72 1.07 -0.68
C LEU A 54 2.58 1.53 -1.86
N GLY A 55 3.37 0.63 -2.44
CA GLY A 55 4.13 0.89 -3.66
C GLY A 55 3.23 1.24 -4.85
N VAL A 56 2.17 0.45 -5.07
CA VAL A 56 1.16 0.71 -6.11
C VAL A 56 0.45 2.03 -5.87
N PHE A 57 0.01 2.31 -4.63
CA PHE A 57 -0.64 3.56 -4.26
C PHE A 57 0.21 4.79 -4.66
N HIS A 58 1.50 4.79 -4.32
CA HIS A 58 2.38 5.92 -4.65
C HIS A 58 2.58 6.09 -6.15
N TRP A 59 2.67 5.00 -6.92
CA TRP A 59 2.75 5.05 -8.37
C TRP A 59 1.47 5.58 -9.00
N VAL A 60 0.31 5.10 -8.57
CA VAL A 60 -0.99 5.58 -9.07
C VAL A 60 -1.19 7.05 -8.70
N ALA A 61 -0.80 7.47 -7.49
CA ALA A 61 -0.83 8.88 -7.09
C ALA A 61 0.09 9.74 -7.97
N ALA A 62 1.32 9.28 -8.24
CA ALA A 62 2.26 9.98 -9.12
C ALA A 62 1.69 10.13 -10.54
N LEU A 63 1.11 9.07 -11.09
CA LEU A 63 0.48 9.09 -12.41
C LEU A 63 -0.74 10.02 -12.43
N LEU A 64 -1.62 9.96 -11.42
CA LEU A 64 -2.78 10.84 -11.33
C LEU A 64 -2.36 12.31 -11.30
N MET A 65 -1.38 12.66 -10.45
CA MET A 65 -0.85 14.03 -10.37
C MET A 65 -0.21 14.47 -11.68
N ALA A 66 0.58 13.61 -12.32
CA ALA A 66 1.21 13.91 -13.60
C ALA A 66 0.16 14.14 -14.69
N THR A 67 -0.86 13.29 -14.79
CA THR A 67 -1.95 13.44 -15.76
C THR A 67 -2.67 14.76 -15.56
N VAL A 68 -3.06 15.11 -14.32
CA VAL A 68 -3.73 16.38 -14.01
C VAL A 68 -2.90 17.59 -14.46
N LEU A 69 -1.59 17.57 -14.26
CA LEU A 69 -0.71 18.68 -14.66
C LEU A 69 -0.49 18.75 -16.18
N LEU A 70 -0.53 17.61 -16.86
CA LEU A 70 -0.33 17.52 -18.31
C LEU A 70 -1.60 17.81 -19.11
N THR A 71 -2.77 17.87 -18.45
CA THR A 71 -4.06 18.21 -19.09
C THR A 71 -4.59 19.58 -18.62
N PRO A 72 -3.92 20.71 -18.95
CA PRO A 72 -4.42 22.03 -18.60
C PRO A 72 -5.60 22.41 -19.50
N GLY A 73 -6.76 22.70 -18.90
CA GLY A 73 -7.92 23.25 -19.59
C GLY A 73 -9.13 22.30 -19.63
N SER A 74 -9.90 22.35 -20.71
CA SER A 74 -11.08 21.51 -20.90
C SER A 74 -10.65 20.07 -21.17
N LEU A 75 -11.12 19.13 -20.34
CA LEU A 75 -10.86 17.72 -20.52
C LEU A 75 -11.65 17.16 -21.70
N THR A 76 -10.96 16.44 -22.57
CA THR A 76 -11.62 15.52 -23.51
C THR A 76 -12.28 14.37 -22.75
N ALA A 77 -13.26 13.71 -23.38
CA ALA A 77 -13.92 12.55 -22.76
C ALA A 77 -12.94 11.42 -22.40
N TRP A 78 -11.88 11.25 -23.22
CA TRP A 78 -10.82 10.29 -22.96
C TRP A 78 -10.00 10.64 -21.72
N GLU A 79 -9.54 11.90 -21.60
CA GLU A 79 -8.78 12.36 -20.44
C GLU A 79 -9.62 12.28 -19.16
N ALA A 80 -10.90 12.65 -19.22
CA ALA A 80 -11.83 12.48 -18.11
C ALA A 80 -11.98 11.00 -17.70
N GLY A 81 -12.09 10.09 -18.67
CA GLY A 81 -12.13 8.65 -18.42
C GLY A 81 -10.84 8.13 -17.76
N LEU A 82 -9.67 8.56 -18.25
CA LEU A 82 -8.37 8.20 -17.68
C LEU A 82 -8.23 8.69 -16.24
N LEU A 83 -8.59 9.95 -15.97
CA LEU A 83 -8.56 10.52 -14.63
C LEU A 83 -9.51 9.78 -13.68
N GLY A 84 -10.73 9.46 -14.14
CA GLY A 84 -11.68 8.67 -13.37
C GLY A 84 -11.15 7.28 -13.03
N MET A 85 -10.54 6.59 -14.00
CA MET A 85 -9.92 5.28 -13.80
C MET A 85 -8.75 5.35 -12.79
N LEU A 86 -7.87 6.33 -12.92
CA LEU A 86 -6.75 6.53 -12.00
C LEU A 86 -7.23 6.85 -10.58
N LEU A 87 -8.30 7.63 -10.45
CA LEU A 87 -8.92 7.91 -9.16
C LEU A 87 -9.49 6.64 -8.52
N VAL A 88 -10.22 5.81 -9.27
CA VAL A 88 -10.75 4.52 -8.77
C VAL A 88 -9.62 3.59 -8.36
N ALA A 89 -8.54 3.52 -9.16
CA ALA A 89 -7.36 2.72 -8.83
C ALA A 89 -6.68 3.22 -7.54
N LEU A 90 -6.59 4.54 -7.35
CA LEU A 90 -6.04 5.15 -6.15
C LEU A 90 -6.88 4.76 -4.92
N LEU A 91 -8.19 4.95 -4.97
CA LEU A 91 -9.11 4.61 -3.88
C LEU A 91 -9.07 3.11 -3.55
N THR A 92 -9.03 2.26 -4.58
CA THR A 92 -8.92 0.81 -4.42
C THR A 92 -7.59 0.43 -3.77
N SER A 93 -6.48 1.09 -4.13
CA SER A 93 -5.18 0.86 -3.51
C SER A 93 -5.15 1.25 -2.03
N VAL A 94 -5.84 2.32 -1.64
CA VAL A 94 -6.02 2.71 -0.24
C VAL A 94 -6.85 1.64 0.49
N ALA A 95 -8.00 1.25 -0.06
CA ALA A 95 -8.87 0.24 0.54
C ALA A 95 -8.15 -1.10 0.74
N LEU A 96 -7.37 -1.55 -0.24
CA LEU A 96 -6.56 -2.77 -0.15
C LEU A 96 -5.43 -2.64 0.87
N THR A 97 -4.74 -1.50 0.92
CA THR A 97 -3.69 -1.23 1.92
C THR A 97 -4.26 -1.33 3.33
N LEU A 98 -5.38 -0.67 3.59
CA LEU A 98 -6.08 -0.72 4.87
C LEU A 98 -6.57 -2.13 5.20
N SER A 99 -7.10 -2.84 4.20
CA SER A 99 -7.56 -4.23 4.37
C SER A 99 -6.42 -5.19 4.72
N ILE A 100 -5.22 -4.98 4.15
CA ILE A 100 -4.03 -5.77 4.47
C ILE A 100 -3.55 -5.44 5.89
N ILE A 101 -3.47 -4.17 6.25
CA ILE A 101 -3.01 -3.73 7.59
C ILE A 101 -3.96 -4.25 8.67
N TRP A 102 -5.27 -4.04 8.52
CA TRP A 102 -6.28 -4.38 9.53
C TRP A 102 -6.66 -5.84 9.56
N PHE A 103 -6.82 -6.48 8.40
CA PHE A 103 -7.41 -7.83 8.30
C PHE A 103 -6.47 -8.87 7.70
N ASN A 104 -5.28 -8.49 7.23
CA ASN A 104 -4.39 -9.37 6.45
C ASN A 104 -5.09 -10.00 5.23
N ARG A 105 -5.89 -9.19 4.52
CA ARG A 105 -6.65 -9.59 3.33
C ARG A 105 -6.54 -8.53 2.21
N PRO A 106 -6.50 -8.95 0.93
CA PRO A 106 -6.51 -10.34 0.46
C PRO A 106 -5.11 -10.98 0.53
N ARG A 107 -5.05 -12.29 0.87
CA ARG A 107 -3.79 -12.99 1.16
C ARG A 107 -2.85 -13.14 -0.03
N PHE A 108 -3.37 -13.10 -1.26
CA PHE A 108 -2.54 -13.21 -2.45
C PHE A 108 -1.67 -11.98 -2.66
N LEU A 109 -2.03 -10.82 -2.10
CA LEU A 109 -1.22 -9.59 -2.16
C LEU A 109 -0.13 -9.53 -1.06
N VAL A 110 -0.09 -10.52 -0.18
CA VAL A 110 0.84 -10.57 0.96
C VAL A 110 1.91 -11.63 0.72
N ALA A 111 3.14 -11.34 1.17
CA ALA A 111 4.27 -12.25 1.05
C ALA A 111 3.96 -13.62 1.68
N PRO A 112 4.36 -14.76 1.06
CA PRO A 112 3.97 -16.09 1.50
C PRO A 112 4.20 -16.37 2.99
N HIS A 113 5.37 -15.97 3.52
CA HIS A 113 5.77 -16.18 4.91
C HIS A 113 4.95 -15.34 5.92
N MET A 114 4.25 -14.28 5.48
CA MET A 114 3.42 -13.41 6.35
C MET A 114 1.92 -13.73 6.28
N ARG A 115 1.49 -14.65 5.41
CA ARG A 115 0.06 -14.97 5.21
C ARG A 115 -0.60 -15.63 6.42
N ALA A 116 0.18 -16.30 7.26
CA ALA A 116 -0.30 -16.96 8.48
C ALA A 116 -0.52 -15.99 9.66
N GLN A 117 0.02 -14.77 9.57
CA GLN A 117 -0.11 -13.77 10.63
C GLN A 117 -1.55 -13.24 10.74
N ARG A 118 -1.98 -12.84 11.94
CA ARG A 118 -3.29 -12.20 12.15
C ARG A 118 -3.26 -10.72 11.77
N GLY A 119 -4.41 -10.16 11.38
CA GLY A 119 -4.55 -8.71 11.17
C GLY A 119 -4.37 -7.92 12.47
N THR A 120 -4.18 -6.60 12.39
CA THR A 120 -4.08 -5.73 13.58
C THR A 120 -5.37 -5.69 14.40
N VAL A 121 -6.53 -5.82 13.74
CA VAL A 121 -7.81 -5.93 14.45
C VAL A 121 -7.96 -7.36 14.95
N LYS A 122 -7.66 -7.57 16.24
CA LYS A 122 -8.06 -8.79 16.94
C LYS A 122 -9.56 -8.71 17.15
N ALA A 123 -10.35 -9.56 16.49
CA ALA A 123 -11.75 -9.70 16.83
C ALA A 123 -11.86 -9.97 18.34
N ARG A 124 -12.51 -9.07 19.09
CA ARG A 124 -12.68 -9.15 20.56
C ARG A 124 -13.59 -10.32 21.01
N GLY A 125 -13.74 -11.37 20.20
CA GLY A 125 -14.74 -12.43 20.38
C GLY A 125 -14.20 -13.85 20.53
N ALA A 126 -12.91 -14.05 20.80
CA ALA A 126 -12.36 -15.38 21.10
C ALA A 126 -11.74 -15.46 22.51
N GLY A 127 -12.28 -14.67 23.45
CA GLY A 127 -12.03 -14.79 24.87
C GLY A 127 -13.15 -15.60 25.54
N ARG A 128 -13.18 -16.92 25.30
CA ARG A 128 -13.71 -17.97 26.19
C ARG A 128 -13.65 -19.31 25.45
N GLY A 129 -12.83 -20.22 25.97
CA GLY A 129 -12.87 -21.64 25.63
C GLY A 129 -11.59 -22.17 25.00
N SER A 130 -10.54 -22.35 25.81
CA SER A 130 -9.53 -23.39 25.58
C SER A 130 -8.86 -23.74 26.90
N CYS A 131 -9.23 -24.93 27.40
CA CYS A 131 -8.76 -25.69 28.57
C CYS A 131 -9.23 -25.20 29.93
#